data_AF-U9ULS4-F1
#
_entry.id   AF-U9ULS4-F1
#
_cell.length_a   1.000
_cell.length_b   1.000
_cell.length_c   1.000
_cell.angle_alpha   90.00
_cell.angle_beta   90.00
_cell.angle_gamma   90.00
#
_symmetry.space_group_name_H-M   'P 1'
#
loop_
_entity.id
_entity.type
_entity.pdbx_description
1 polymer ?
#
loop_
_entity_poly.entity_id
_entity_poly.type
_entity_poly.pdbx_seq_one_letter_code
_entity_poly.pdbx_strand_id
1 'polypeptide(L)'
;MLESFQFSDGFKNVKEINNWLIVGISFSIFFLWIELILFLRLLSSIGIYIYYSVIIFKAIFPFFLFILIVIIAFAHTMFVLLRDPTNIRTKDSTYSGNATNVITNETLIVKLKSDFDPQSNDNPFSTFLNAIVTTYFWIGDNWVQRDEFDFWAIDVFTLIASVILVVLLMNMLIAFMTGVYEKAETKGRQTLLRRRANHIADYEALYHIHFWSHEPEPKHIYYFGQSKAFEEWYAGKGDQGAIYKDFEEKSTFTKQIFERRNYDDHSIWDYDIDIDNIESEIKKIKTKKIG
;
A
#
# COMPACT_ATOMS: atom_id res chain seq x y z
N MET A 1 -14.65 -34.68 9.75
CA MET A 1 -13.91 -33.40 9.89
C MET A 1 -14.82 -32.16 9.94
N LEU A 2 -16.14 -32.29 9.69
CA LEU A 2 -17.10 -31.17 9.71
C LEU A 2 -18.07 -31.16 10.91
N GLU A 3 -17.97 -32.12 11.84
CA GLU A 3 -18.97 -32.30 12.91
C GLU A 3 -18.80 -31.36 14.13
N SER A 4 -17.72 -30.57 14.21
CA SER A 4 -17.44 -29.74 15.39
C SER A 4 -17.53 -28.22 15.15
N PHE A 5 -18.02 -27.77 13.99
CA PHE A 5 -18.16 -26.34 13.72
C PHE A 5 -19.56 -25.84 14.09
N GLN A 6 -19.65 -25.00 15.12
CA GLN A 6 -20.88 -24.29 15.51
C GLN A 6 -20.69 -22.78 15.36
N PHE A 7 -21.59 -22.13 14.64
CA PHE A 7 -21.51 -20.70 14.28
C PHE A 7 -21.49 -19.75 15.50
N SER A 8 -22.09 -20.19 16.62
CA SER A 8 -22.23 -19.40 17.86
C SER A 8 -20.96 -19.34 18.72
N ASP A 9 -20.06 -20.33 18.62
CA ASP A 9 -18.87 -20.46 19.45
C ASP A 9 -17.56 -20.48 18.62
N GLY A 10 -17.64 -20.37 17.30
CA GLY A 10 -16.47 -20.42 16.40
C GLY A 10 -15.67 -21.72 16.60
N PHE A 11 -14.35 -21.59 16.84
CA PHE A 11 -13.44 -22.73 17.09
C PHE A 11 -13.30 -23.13 18.57
N LYS A 12 -14.06 -22.52 19.48
CA LYS A 12 -13.94 -22.71 20.93
C LYS A 12 -14.18 -24.15 21.41
N ASN A 13 -14.99 -24.93 20.69
CA ASN A 13 -15.33 -26.32 21.04
C ASN A 13 -14.42 -27.39 20.39
N VAL A 14 -13.35 -26.99 19.69
CA VAL A 14 -12.35 -27.94 19.17
C VAL A 14 -11.48 -28.40 20.34
N LYS A 15 -11.69 -29.64 20.79
CA LYS A 15 -11.15 -30.22 22.04
C LYS A 15 -9.63 -30.40 22.07
N GLU A 16 -8.97 -30.38 20.91
CA GLU A 16 -7.51 -30.26 20.78
C GLU A 16 -7.21 -29.39 19.56
N ILE A 17 -7.06 -28.09 19.76
CA ILE A 17 -6.68 -27.19 18.67
C ILE A 17 -5.17 -27.26 18.53
N ASN A 18 -4.68 -27.96 17.50
CA ASN A 18 -3.28 -27.90 17.13
C ASN A 18 -2.90 -26.41 16.89
N ASN A 19 -1.91 -25.89 17.62
CA ASN A 19 -1.47 -24.49 17.49
C ASN A 19 -1.17 -24.11 16.03
N TRP A 20 -0.63 -25.05 15.24
CA TRP A 20 -0.38 -24.84 13.82
C TRP A 20 -1.66 -24.62 13.00
N LEU A 21 -2.74 -25.30 13.37
CA LEU A 21 -4.04 -25.16 12.73
C LEU A 21 -4.65 -23.79 13.04
N ILE A 22 -4.53 -23.29 14.28
CA ILE A 22 -4.92 -21.92 14.63
C ILE A 22 -4.16 -20.92 13.74
N VAL A 23 -2.83 -21.03 13.70
CA VAL A 23 -1.97 -20.13 12.91
C VAL A 23 -2.37 -20.16 11.43
N GLY A 24 -2.57 -21.36 10.86
CA GLY A 24 -2.97 -21.53 9.47
C GLY A 24 -4.33 -20.89 9.16
N ILE A 25 -5.32 -21.08 10.03
CA ILE A 25 -6.64 -20.46 9.87
C ILE A 25 -6.53 -18.93 9.98
N SER A 26 -5.77 -18.40 10.94
CA SER A 26 -5.56 -16.96 11.10
C SER A 26 -4.95 -16.32 9.85
N PHE A 27 -3.90 -16.92 9.29
CA PHE A 27 -3.30 -16.44 8.03
C PHE A 27 -4.27 -16.53 6.85
N SER A 28 -5.03 -17.62 6.76
CA SER A 28 -6.02 -17.80 5.69
C SER A 28 -7.09 -16.71 5.73
N ILE A 29 -7.65 -16.42 6.91
CA ILE A 29 -8.63 -15.33 7.10
C ILE A 29 -8.02 -13.99 6.71
N PHE A 30 -6.77 -13.73 7.12
CA PHE A 30 -6.08 -12.49 6.77
C PHE A 30 -5.90 -12.33 5.25
N PHE A 31 -5.49 -13.39 4.53
CA PHE A 31 -5.37 -13.35 3.08
C PHE A 31 -6.72 -13.16 2.38
N LEU A 32 -7.79 -13.78 2.89
CA LEU A 32 -9.14 -13.56 2.38
C LEU A 32 -9.58 -12.10 2.53
N TRP A 33 -9.22 -11.43 3.63
CA TRP A 33 -9.47 -9.99 3.79
C TRP A 33 -8.68 -9.14 2.79
N ILE A 34 -7.42 -9.47 2.53
CA ILE A 34 -6.63 -8.79 1.49
C ILE A 34 -7.28 -8.97 0.12
N GLU A 35 -7.71 -10.18 -0.21
CA GLU A 35 -8.37 -10.48 -1.48
C GLU A 35 -9.70 -9.73 -1.62
N LEU A 36 -10.51 -9.70 -0.55
CA LEU A 36 -11.73 -8.91 -0.49
C LEU A 36 -11.47 -7.41 -0.74
N ILE A 37 -10.43 -6.83 -0.13
CA ILE A 37 -10.03 -5.45 -0.38
C ILE A 37 -9.65 -5.26 -1.85
N LEU A 38 -8.95 -6.22 -2.47
CA LEU A 38 -8.60 -6.14 -3.89
C LEU A 38 -9.82 -6.27 -4.81
N PHE A 39 -10.86 -7.02 -4.43
CA PHE A 39 -12.11 -7.11 -5.19
C PHE A 39 -12.88 -5.78 -5.23
N LEU A 40 -12.74 -4.93 -4.20
CA LEU A 40 -13.33 -3.58 -4.20
C LEU A 40 -12.82 -2.68 -5.34
N ARG A 41 -11.77 -3.10 -6.06
CA ARG A 41 -11.32 -2.48 -7.31
C ARG A 41 -12.40 -2.36 -8.38
N LEU A 42 -13.43 -3.21 -8.34
CA LEU A 42 -14.58 -3.12 -9.24
C LEU A 42 -15.35 -1.81 -9.04
N LEU A 43 -15.37 -1.27 -7.82
CA LEU A 43 -16.05 -0.03 -7.50
C LEU A 43 -15.21 1.16 -7.97
N SER A 44 -15.76 2.02 -8.83
CA SER A 44 -14.95 3.05 -9.50
C SER A 44 -14.27 4.03 -8.55
N SER A 45 -14.99 4.49 -7.53
CA SER A 45 -14.48 5.43 -6.53
C SER A 45 -13.38 4.85 -5.64
N ILE A 46 -13.48 3.56 -5.29
CA ILE A 46 -12.54 2.90 -4.37
C ILE A 46 -11.34 2.32 -5.15
N GLY A 47 -11.57 1.83 -6.37
CA GLY A 47 -10.56 1.15 -7.17
C GLY A 47 -9.36 2.03 -7.50
N ILE A 48 -9.56 3.33 -7.72
CA ILE A 48 -8.46 4.29 -7.97
C ILE A 48 -7.41 4.23 -6.84
N TYR A 49 -7.85 4.26 -5.58
CA TYR A 49 -6.96 4.21 -4.41
C TYR A 49 -6.24 2.88 -4.29
N ILE A 50 -6.93 1.76 -4.55
CA ILE A 50 -6.29 0.43 -4.56
C ILE A 50 -5.19 0.36 -5.63
N TYR A 51 -5.42 0.96 -6.81
CA TYR A 51 -4.40 1.01 -7.85
C TYR A 51 -3.20 1.88 -7.47
N TYR A 52 -3.43 3.05 -6.84
CA TYR A 52 -2.35 3.87 -6.31
C TYR A 52 -1.52 3.07 -5.31
N SER A 53 -2.16 2.42 -4.34
CA SER A 53 -1.48 1.58 -3.34
C SER A 53 -0.63 0.48 -3.97
N VAL A 54 -1.13 -0.22 -5.01
CA VAL A 54 -0.35 -1.27 -5.71
C VAL A 54 0.86 -0.70 -6.44
N ILE A 55 0.72 0.44 -7.13
CA ILE A 55 1.82 1.10 -7.84
C ILE A 55 2.88 1.57 -6.83
N ILE A 56 2.43 2.22 -5.77
CA ILE A 56 3.25 2.77 -4.69
C ILE A 56 4.03 1.63 -4.01
N PHE A 57 3.35 0.59 -3.56
CA PHE A 57 3.98 -0.56 -2.90
C PHE A 57 5.08 -1.19 -3.76
N LYS A 58 4.81 -1.40 -5.05
CA LYS A 58 5.79 -1.96 -5.99
C LYS A 58 7.02 -1.06 -6.14
N ALA A 59 6.84 0.25 -6.12
CA ALA A 59 7.93 1.20 -6.26
C ALA A 59 8.82 1.30 -5.00
N ILE A 60 8.23 1.16 -3.81
CA ILE A 60 8.93 1.33 -2.53
C ILE A 60 9.57 0.04 -2.03
N PHE A 61 9.12 -1.12 -2.48
CA PHE A 61 9.68 -2.42 -2.11
C PHE A 61 11.24 -2.47 -2.04
N PRO A 62 12.01 -1.99 -3.04
CA PRO A 62 13.47 -1.97 -2.94
C PRO A 62 13.99 -1.08 -1.78
N PHE A 63 13.31 0.01 -1.47
CA PHE A 63 13.67 0.89 -0.35
C PHE A 63 13.40 0.20 1.00
N PHE A 64 12.32 -0.57 1.12
CA PHE A 64 12.08 -1.39 2.32
C PHE A 64 13.15 -2.47 2.52
N LEU A 65 13.62 -3.11 1.44
CA LEU A 65 14.75 -4.05 1.53
C LEU A 65 16.03 -3.36 2.01
N PHE A 66 16.28 -2.14 1.54
CA PHE A 66 17.41 -1.35 2.01
C PHE A 66 17.30 -1.01 3.51
N ILE A 67 16.13 -0.55 3.99
CA ILE A 67 15.90 -0.34 5.43
C ILE A 67 16.12 -1.64 6.22
N LEU A 68 15.61 -2.77 5.73
CA LEU A 68 15.76 -4.07 6.39
C LEU A 68 17.24 -4.45 6.56
N ILE A 69 18.06 -4.24 5.55
CA ILE A 69 19.52 -4.49 5.64
C ILE A 69 20.15 -3.61 6.72
N VAL A 70 19.77 -2.32 6.80
CA VAL A 70 20.26 -1.40 7.83
C VAL A 70 19.83 -1.87 9.23
N ILE A 71 18.57 -2.29 9.40
CA ILE A 71 18.07 -2.86 10.67
C ILE A 71 18.87 -4.10 11.06
N ILE A 72 19.11 -5.03 10.12
CA ILE A 72 19.91 -6.24 10.38
C ILE A 72 21.33 -5.88 10.82
N ALA A 73 21.95 -4.85 10.24
CA ALA A 73 23.28 -4.40 10.63
C ALA A 73 23.32 -3.87 12.08
N PHE A 74 22.36 -3.04 12.47
CA PHE A 74 22.25 -2.56 13.85
C PHE A 74 21.89 -3.68 14.82
N ALA A 75 20.98 -4.57 14.45
CA ALA A 75 20.59 -5.72 15.24
C ALA A 75 21.77 -6.65 15.51
N HIS A 76 22.58 -6.92 14.48
CA HIS A 76 23.80 -7.72 14.62
C HIS A 76 24.83 -7.04 15.53
N THR A 77 24.99 -5.72 15.42
CA THR A 77 25.89 -4.95 16.27
C THR A 77 25.46 -5.03 17.74
N MET A 78 24.17 -4.82 18.02
CA MET A 78 23.64 -4.93 19.39
C MET A 78 23.66 -6.37 19.91
N PHE A 79 23.39 -7.35 19.06
CA PHE A 79 23.51 -8.77 19.42
C PHE A 79 24.94 -9.09 19.87
N VAL A 80 25.96 -8.67 19.12
CA VAL A 80 27.36 -8.89 19.52
C VAL A 80 27.68 -8.17 20.83
N LEU A 81 27.14 -6.97 21.05
CA LEU A 81 27.39 -6.18 22.25
C LEU A 81 26.67 -6.72 23.51
N LEU A 82 25.42 -7.18 23.37
CA LEU A 82 24.50 -7.43 24.47
C LEU A 82 24.11 -8.89 24.67
N ARG A 83 24.55 -9.82 23.80
CA ARG A 83 24.22 -11.25 23.96
C ARG A 83 24.74 -11.84 25.26
N ASP A 84 25.95 -11.45 25.67
CA ASP A 84 26.59 -11.92 26.92
C ASP A 84 27.17 -10.74 27.70
N PRO A 85 26.30 -9.94 28.36
CA PRO A 85 26.65 -8.64 28.94
C PRO A 85 27.33 -8.78 30.32
N THR A 86 28.25 -9.72 30.50
CA THR A 86 28.94 -9.99 31.79
C THR A 86 29.62 -8.76 32.40
N ASN A 87 30.07 -7.82 31.56
CA ASN A 87 30.77 -6.60 31.97
C ASN A 87 29.90 -5.33 31.83
N ILE A 88 28.63 -5.47 31.46
CA ILE A 88 27.72 -4.35 31.23
C ILE A 88 26.75 -4.29 32.41
N ARG A 89 26.64 -3.10 33.02
CA ARG A 89 25.70 -2.88 34.12
C ARG A 89 24.29 -2.75 33.58
N THR A 90 23.32 -3.26 34.33
CA THR A 90 21.89 -3.00 34.11
C THR A 90 21.43 -1.83 34.94
N LYS A 91 20.37 -1.17 34.51
CA LYS A 91 19.73 -0.07 35.25
C LYS A 91 18.82 -0.66 36.33
N ASP A 92 19.28 -0.63 37.57
CA ASP A 92 18.46 -1.03 38.73
C ASP A 92 17.46 0.09 39.06
N SER A 93 16.27 0.08 38.46
CA SER A 93 15.18 0.96 38.91
C SER A 93 14.61 0.44 40.24
N THR A 94 14.86 1.17 41.34
CA THR A 94 14.23 0.90 42.64
C THR A 94 13.13 1.92 42.88
N TYR A 95 11.89 1.47 42.94
CA TYR A 95 10.76 2.31 43.31
C TYR A 95 10.43 2.08 44.78
N SER A 96 10.39 3.15 45.56
CA SER A 96 9.98 3.09 46.96
C SER A 96 8.85 4.08 47.23
N GLY A 97 7.84 3.64 47.95
CA GLY A 97 6.71 4.48 48.35
C GLY A 97 6.20 4.07 49.73
N ASN A 98 5.65 5.04 50.45
CA ASN A 98 4.98 4.79 51.72
C ASN A 98 3.48 4.79 51.48
N ALA A 99 2.83 3.66 51.70
CA ALA A 99 1.38 3.57 51.75
C ALA A 99 0.94 3.80 53.19
N THR A 100 0.21 4.89 53.44
CA THR A 100 -0.34 5.19 54.77
C THR A 100 -1.81 4.83 54.83
N ASN A 101 -2.20 4.01 55.81
CA ASN A 101 -3.60 3.73 56.05
C ASN A 101 -4.29 4.96 56.66
N VAL A 102 -5.31 5.48 55.98
CA VAL A 102 -6.03 6.71 56.35
C VAL A 102 -6.75 6.58 57.71
N ILE A 103 -7.06 5.35 58.14
CA ILE A 103 -7.84 5.08 59.36
C ILE A 103 -6.93 4.73 60.54
N THR A 104 -5.88 3.93 60.32
CA THR A 104 -4.97 3.46 61.40
C THR A 104 -3.68 4.25 61.53
N ASN A 105 -3.37 5.17 60.60
CA ASN A 105 -2.08 5.88 60.49
C ASN A 105 -0.85 4.95 60.41
N GLU A 106 -1.05 3.67 60.15
CA GLU A 106 0.03 2.72 59.94
C GLU A 106 0.63 2.94 58.55
N THR A 107 1.96 2.92 58.50
CA THR A 107 2.71 3.19 57.27
C THR A 107 3.38 1.90 56.79
N LEU A 108 3.02 1.44 55.59
CA LEU A 108 3.67 0.34 54.91
C LEU A 108 4.70 0.89 53.93
N ILE A 109 5.97 0.56 54.15
CA ILE A 109 7.06 0.92 53.22
C ILE A 109 7.15 -0.17 52.16
N VAL A 110 6.76 0.15 50.93
CA VAL A 110 6.88 -0.76 49.78
C VAL A 110 8.15 -0.40 49.03
N LYS A 111 9.01 -1.39 48.81
CA LYS A 111 10.19 -1.30 47.92
C LYS A 111 10.01 -2.31 46.80
N LEU A 112 9.90 -1.82 45.57
CA LEU A 112 9.85 -2.59 44.34
C LEU A 112 11.20 -2.46 43.65
N LYS A 113 11.80 -3.60 43.31
CA LYS A 113 13.01 -3.67 42.50
C LYS A 113 12.67 -4.32 41.17
N SER A 114 13.20 -3.78 40.07
CA SER A 114 13.16 -4.48 38.78
C SER A 114 13.92 -5.81 38.90
N ASP A 115 13.34 -6.87 38.35
CA ASP A 115 13.89 -8.24 38.33
C ASP A 115 14.40 -8.60 36.92
N PHE A 116 14.95 -7.61 36.21
CA PHE A 116 15.51 -7.80 34.87
C PHE A 116 16.79 -8.64 34.94
N ASP A 117 16.79 -9.81 34.31
CA ASP A 117 17.98 -10.66 34.19
C ASP A 117 18.60 -10.55 32.77
N PRO A 118 19.78 -9.93 32.63
CA PRO A 118 20.43 -9.74 31.33
C PRO A 118 20.96 -11.04 30.70
N GLN A 119 21.05 -12.14 31.45
CA GLN A 119 21.44 -13.47 30.95
C GLN A 119 20.23 -14.35 30.57
N SER A 120 19.02 -13.92 30.89
CA SER A 120 17.78 -14.66 30.63
C SER A 120 17.15 -14.25 29.29
N ASN A 121 15.92 -14.71 29.06
CA ASN A 121 15.08 -14.26 27.95
C ASN A 121 14.57 -12.81 28.12
N ASP A 122 14.76 -12.19 29.29
CA ASP A 122 14.41 -10.79 29.51
C ASP A 122 15.28 -9.87 28.64
N ASN A 123 16.51 -10.30 28.33
CA ASN A 123 17.38 -9.61 27.40
C ASN A 123 16.86 -9.74 25.95
N PRO A 124 16.41 -8.63 25.33
CA PRO A 124 15.86 -8.66 23.97
C PRO A 124 16.92 -8.95 22.88
N PHE A 125 18.21 -8.95 23.24
CA PHE A 125 19.34 -9.24 22.36
C PHE A 125 20.00 -10.59 22.66
N SER A 126 19.37 -11.45 23.49
CA SER A 126 19.84 -12.80 23.80
C SER A 126 19.93 -13.72 22.56
N THR A 127 19.03 -13.54 21.59
CA THR A 127 19.03 -14.27 20.31
C THR A 127 19.04 -13.33 19.12
N PHE A 128 19.61 -13.77 18.00
CA PHE A 128 19.75 -12.94 16.81
C PHE A 128 18.40 -12.52 16.20
N LEU A 129 17.41 -13.41 16.20
CA LEU A 129 16.06 -13.06 15.71
C LEU A 129 15.37 -12.04 16.61
N ASN A 130 15.48 -12.18 17.94
CA ASN A 130 14.93 -11.21 18.87
C ASN A 130 15.64 -9.86 18.74
N ALA A 131 16.96 -9.85 18.49
CA ALA A 131 17.70 -8.63 18.21
C ALA A 131 17.15 -7.90 16.98
N ILE A 132 16.85 -8.62 15.88
CA ILE A 132 16.23 -8.03 14.68
C ILE A 132 14.87 -7.43 15.00
N VAL A 133 14.01 -8.17 15.72
CA VAL A 133 12.67 -7.70 16.09
C VAL A 133 12.76 -6.46 16.98
N THR A 134 13.64 -6.47 17.97
CA THR A 134 13.86 -5.34 18.90
C THR A 134 14.35 -4.11 18.16
N THR A 135 15.36 -4.26 17.29
CA THR A 135 15.88 -3.15 16.49
C THR A 135 14.86 -2.64 15.47
N TYR A 136 13.98 -3.51 14.93
CA TYR A 136 12.87 -3.06 14.09
C TYR A 136 11.92 -2.12 14.85
N PHE A 137 11.63 -2.42 16.13
CA PHE A 137 10.77 -1.59 16.96
C PHE A 137 11.37 -0.24 17.37
N TRP A 138 12.67 0.00 17.16
CA TRP A 138 13.26 1.33 17.32
C TRP A 138 12.62 2.39 16.44
N ILE A 139 12.08 1.99 15.28
CA ILE A 139 11.33 2.88 14.38
C ILE A 139 10.10 3.48 15.09
N GLY A 140 9.51 2.73 16.02
CA GLY A 140 8.35 3.13 16.82
C GLY A 140 8.72 3.75 18.18
N ASP A 141 9.96 4.23 18.35
CA ASP A 141 10.47 4.83 19.59
C ASP A 141 10.55 3.88 20.80
N ASN A 142 10.61 2.57 20.55
CA ASN A 142 10.81 1.59 21.62
C ASN A 142 12.30 1.24 21.75
N TRP A 143 13.00 1.86 22.71
CA TRP A 143 14.45 1.75 22.89
C TRP A 143 14.85 0.94 24.12
N VAL A 144 14.33 -0.28 24.26
CA VAL A 144 14.54 -1.16 25.43
C VAL A 144 15.99 -1.27 25.89
N GLN A 145 16.97 -1.33 24.97
CA GLN A 145 18.38 -1.43 25.37
C GLN A 145 18.87 -0.20 26.15
N ARG A 146 18.37 0.98 25.80
CA ARG A 146 18.74 2.22 26.48
C ARG A 146 18.09 2.27 27.85
N ASP A 147 16.90 1.69 28.00
CA ASP A 147 16.15 1.72 29.25
C ASP A 147 16.71 0.72 30.28
N GLU A 148 17.22 -0.43 29.82
CA GLU A 148 17.66 -1.50 30.73
C GLU A 148 19.17 -1.62 30.94
N PHE A 149 20.00 -1.13 30.02
CA PHE A 149 21.45 -1.24 30.15
C PHE A 149 22.11 0.13 30.41
N ASP A 150 23.07 0.15 31.32
CA ASP A 150 23.87 1.31 31.69
C ASP A 150 25.28 1.19 31.09
N PHE A 151 25.38 1.51 29.79
CA PHE A 151 26.67 1.50 29.08
C PHE A 151 26.72 2.53 27.95
N TRP A 152 27.74 3.38 27.98
CA TRP A 152 27.87 4.53 27.07
C TRP A 152 27.85 4.15 25.58
N ALA A 153 28.36 2.98 25.21
CA ALA A 153 28.39 2.56 23.81
C ALA A 153 26.97 2.33 23.27
N ILE A 154 26.04 1.89 24.13
CA ILE A 154 24.63 1.69 23.79
C ILE A 154 23.99 3.03 23.45
N ASP A 155 24.27 4.07 24.24
CA ASP A 155 23.77 5.42 23.98
C ASP A 155 24.30 5.97 22.65
N VAL A 156 25.59 5.76 22.35
CA VAL A 156 26.21 6.18 21.09
C VAL A 156 25.58 5.47 19.89
N PHE A 157 25.45 4.15 19.93
CA PHE A 157 24.82 3.42 18.84
C PHE A 157 23.33 3.77 18.68
N THR A 158 22.62 3.98 19.79
CA THR A 158 21.22 4.41 19.80
C THR A 158 21.05 5.78 19.16
N LEU A 159 21.95 6.73 19.45
CA LEU A 159 21.95 8.06 18.82
C LEU A 159 22.21 7.96 17.31
N ILE A 160 23.22 7.18 16.90
CA ILE A 160 23.53 6.97 15.48
C ILE A 160 22.32 6.31 14.77
N ALA A 161 21.73 5.29 15.37
CA ALA A 161 20.57 4.60 14.84
C ALA A 161 19.35 5.52 14.73
N SER A 162 19.09 6.36 15.73
CA SER A 162 18.01 7.36 15.70
C SER A 162 18.18 8.32 14.53
N VAL A 163 19.39 8.88 14.33
CA VAL A 163 19.66 9.78 13.20
C VAL A 163 19.49 9.04 11.87
N ILE A 164 20.06 7.85 11.71
CA ILE A 164 20.04 7.13 10.43
C ILE A 164 18.65 6.55 10.15
N LEU A 165 18.10 5.72 11.02
CA LEU A 165 16.81 5.03 10.79
C LEU A 165 15.63 6.01 10.86
N VAL A 166 15.50 6.75 11.97
CA VAL A 166 14.31 7.55 12.23
C VAL A 166 14.37 8.88 11.50
N VAL A 167 15.47 9.62 11.60
CA VAL A 167 15.54 10.96 10.99
C VAL A 167 15.81 10.89 9.49
N LEU A 168 16.79 10.11 9.03
CA LEU A 168 17.14 10.10 7.61
C LEU A 168 16.23 9.16 6.82
N LEU A 169 16.21 7.87 7.16
CA LEU A 169 15.56 6.85 6.33
C LEU A 169 14.03 6.97 6.34
N MET A 170 13.37 7.29 7.47
CA MET A 170 11.92 7.52 7.46
C MET A 170 11.54 8.79 6.71
N ASN A 171 12.27 9.90 6.87
CA ASN A 171 11.97 11.12 6.11
C ASN A 171 12.23 10.93 4.60
N MET A 172 13.27 10.18 4.23
CA MET A 172 13.49 9.77 2.84
C MET A 172 12.38 8.86 2.32
N LEU A 173 11.89 7.91 3.13
CA LEU A 173 10.76 7.05 2.78
C LEU A 173 9.53 7.90 2.48
N ILE A 174 9.18 8.84 3.37
CA ILE A 174 8.04 9.74 3.21
C ILE A 174 8.19 10.56 1.93
N ALA A 175 9.31 11.23 1.72
CA ALA A 175 9.55 12.04 0.51
C ALA A 175 9.49 11.20 -0.78
N PHE A 176 10.06 9.99 -0.75
CA PHE A 176 9.98 9.06 -1.87
C PHE A 176 8.54 8.61 -2.13
N MET A 177 7.79 8.28 -1.08
CA MET A 177 6.36 7.90 -1.19
C MET A 177 5.53 9.04 -1.77
N THR A 178 5.76 10.28 -1.36
CA THR A 178 5.10 11.46 -1.93
C THR A 178 5.38 11.60 -3.41
N GLY A 179 6.66 11.52 -3.83
CA GLY A 179 7.01 11.62 -5.25
C GLY A 179 6.44 10.48 -6.12
N VAL A 180 6.35 9.26 -5.58
CA VAL A 180 5.70 8.14 -6.26
C VAL A 180 4.18 8.33 -6.33
N TYR A 181 3.56 8.86 -5.26
CA TYR A 181 2.13 9.13 -5.21
C TYR A 181 1.71 10.13 -6.29
N GLU A 182 2.40 11.27 -6.43
CA GLU A 182 2.09 12.28 -7.47
C GLU A 182 2.18 11.69 -8.89
N LYS A 183 3.17 10.83 -9.13
CA LYS A 183 3.33 10.11 -10.40
C LYS A 183 2.21 9.09 -10.61
N ALA A 184 1.78 8.41 -9.56
CA ALA A 184 0.66 7.47 -9.59
C ALA A 184 -0.67 8.19 -9.81
N GLU A 185 -0.87 9.38 -9.26
CA GLU A 185 -2.07 10.18 -9.46
C GLU A 185 -2.19 10.67 -10.90
N THR A 186 -1.14 11.31 -11.43
CA THR A 186 -1.13 11.85 -12.79
C THR A 186 -1.26 10.77 -13.87
N LYS A 187 -0.66 9.59 -13.67
CA LYS A 187 -0.71 8.46 -14.63
C LYS A 187 -1.79 7.41 -14.31
N GLY A 188 -2.39 7.48 -13.13
CA GLY A 188 -3.19 6.39 -12.60
C GLY A 188 -4.56 6.29 -13.24
N ARG A 189 -5.19 7.43 -13.60
CA ARG A 189 -6.46 7.40 -14.34
C ARG A 189 -6.31 6.75 -15.71
N GLN A 190 -5.26 7.08 -16.45
CA GLN A 190 -4.98 6.46 -17.76
C GLN A 190 -4.64 4.97 -17.61
N THR A 191 -3.83 4.61 -16.60
CA THR A 191 -3.47 3.22 -16.31
C THR A 191 -4.68 2.40 -15.88
N LEU A 192 -5.59 2.99 -15.10
CA LEU A 192 -6.87 2.40 -14.68
C LEU A 192 -7.73 2.06 -15.88
N LEU A 193 -7.98 3.04 -16.75
CA LEU A 193 -8.82 2.86 -17.93
C LEU A 193 -8.25 1.79 -18.86
N ARG A 194 -6.94 1.80 -19.09
CA ARG A 194 -6.25 0.76 -19.88
C ARG A 194 -6.40 -0.63 -19.27
N ARG A 195 -6.24 -0.76 -17.96
CA ARG A 195 -6.33 -2.05 -17.28
C ARG A 195 -7.77 -2.59 -17.24
N ARG A 196 -8.77 -1.71 -17.12
CA ARG A 196 -10.19 -2.08 -17.27
C ARG A 196 -10.48 -2.58 -18.68
N ALA A 197 -10.03 -1.86 -19.70
CA ALA A 197 -10.18 -2.29 -21.09
C ALA A 197 -9.56 -3.67 -21.33
N ASN A 198 -8.37 -3.93 -20.80
CA ASN A 198 -7.75 -5.26 -20.87
C ASN A 198 -8.60 -6.33 -20.16
N HIS A 199 -9.11 -6.06 -18.94
CA HIS A 199 -9.95 -7.02 -18.24
C HIS A 199 -11.26 -7.33 -18.97
N ILE A 200 -11.87 -6.34 -19.62
CA ILE A 200 -13.06 -6.53 -20.46
C ILE A 200 -12.70 -7.38 -21.67
N ALA A 201 -11.63 -7.05 -22.39
CA ALA A 201 -11.19 -7.79 -23.56
C ALA A 201 -10.82 -9.25 -23.22
N ASP A 202 -10.13 -9.48 -22.09
CA ASP A 202 -9.79 -10.82 -21.62
C ASP A 202 -11.06 -11.61 -21.28
N TYR A 203 -12.05 -10.98 -20.64
CA TYR A 203 -13.33 -11.60 -20.32
C TYR A 203 -14.14 -11.95 -21.59
N GLU A 204 -14.22 -11.02 -22.54
CA GLU A 204 -14.86 -11.22 -23.85
C GLU A 204 -14.19 -12.34 -24.66
N ALA A 205 -12.86 -12.47 -24.57
CA ALA A 205 -12.11 -13.52 -25.25
C ALA A 205 -12.30 -14.91 -24.61
N LEU A 206 -12.53 -14.98 -23.29
CA LEU A 206 -12.65 -16.25 -22.55
C LEU A 206 -14.09 -16.78 -22.48
N TYR A 207 -15.10 -15.90 -22.44
CA TYR A 207 -16.49 -16.30 -22.24
C TYR A 207 -17.38 -15.87 -23.41
N HIS A 208 -17.79 -16.85 -24.23
CA HIS A 208 -18.81 -16.67 -25.27
C HIS A 208 -20.25 -16.86 -24.76
N ILE A 209 -20.46 -16.96 -23.45
CA ILE A 209 -21.81 -17.13 -22.87
C ILE A 209 -22.48 -15.76 -22.83
N HIS A 210 -23.28 -15.49 -23.86
CA HIS A 210 -24.05 -14.26 -23.98
C HIS A 210 -25.41 -14.46 -23.31
N PHE A 211 -25.64 -13.77 -22.19
CA PHE A 211 -26.95 -13.76 -21.53
C PHE A 211 -28.00 -12.93 -22.32
N TRP A 212 -27.55 -12.12 -23.28
CA TRP A 212 -28.36 -11.20 -24.09
C TRP A 212 -28.04 -11.42 -25.58
N SER A 213 -28.98 -11.07 -26.46
CA SER A 213 -28.76 -11.12 -27.92
C SER A 213 -27.57 -10.24 -28.30
N HIS A 214 -26.73 -10.69 -29.24
CA HIS A 214 -25.57 -9.93 -29.69
C HIS A 214 -26.00 -8.53 -30.14
N GLU A 215 -25.37 -7.50 -29.58
CA GLU A 215 -25.43 -6.19 -30.21
C GLU A 215 -24.83 -6.33 -31.62
N PRO A 216 -25.46 -5.70 -32.63
CA PRO A 216 -24.95 -5.80 -33.99
C PRO A 216 -23.51 -5.28 -34.03
N GLU A 217 -22.58 -6.09 -34.54
CA GLU A 217 -21.19 -5.69 -34.69
C GLU A 217 -21.12 -4.30 -35.36
N PRO A 218 -20.38 -3.35 -34.76
CA PRO A 218 -20.30 -2.02 -35.33
C PRO A 218 -19.65 -2.10 -36.70
N LYS A 219 -20.43 -1.78 -37.75
CA LYS A 219 -19.94 -1.79 -39.15
C LYS A 219 -18.72 -0.88 -39.38
N HIS A 220 -18.50 0.10 -38.50
CA HIS A 220 -17.42 1.08 -38.60
C HIS A 220 -16.88 1.41 -37.20
N ILE A 221 -15.57 1.29 -37.01
CA ILE A 221 -14.86 1.74 -35.80
C ILE A 221 -14.28 3.12 -36.09
N TYR A 222 -14.73 4.14 -35.35
CA TYR A 222 -14.19 5.50 -35.46
C TYR A 222 -13.18 5.75 -34.34
N TYR A 223 -11.94 6.11 -34.72
CA TYR A 223 -10.90 6.46 -33.76
C TYR A 223 -10.73 7.98 -33.67
N PHE A 224 -11.08 8.56 -32.52
CA PHE A 224 -10.75 9.94 -32.20
C PHE A 224 -9.36 10.00 -31.54
N GLY A 225 -8.32 10.15 -32.36
CA GLY A 225 -6.97 10.40 -31.86
C GLY A 225 -6.83 11.84 -31.33
N GLN A 226 -6.11 12.01 -30.21
CA GLN A 226 -5.68 13.35 -29.79
C GLN A 226 -4.82 13.96 -30.90
N SER A 227 -5.23 15.13 -31.42
CA SER A 227 -4.67 15.72 -32.64
C SER A 227 -3.16 15.91 -32.57
N LYS A 228 -2.60 16.11 -31.37
CA LYS A 228 -1.17 16.37 -31.21
C LYS A 228 -0.27 15.21 -31.66
N ALA A 229 -0.63 13.96 -31.35
CA ALA A 229 0.15 12.79 -31.80
C ALA A 229 0.01 12.56 -33.31
N PHE A 230 -1.16 12.87 -33.86
CA PHE A 230 -1.40 12.81 -35.31
C PHE A 230 -0.68 13.92 -36.06
N GLU A 231 -0.70 15.14 -35.54
CA GLU A 231 0.00 16.32 -36.08
C GLU A 231 1.53 16.13 -36.03
N GLU A 232 2.07 15.58 -34.93
CA GLU A 232 3.49 15.27 -34.79
C GLU A 232 3.93 14.17 -35.79
N TRP A 233 3.11 13.13 -35.98
CA TRP A 233 3.34 12.11 -37.00
C TRP A 233 3.22 12.66 -38.43
N TYR A 234 2.24 13.53 -38.69
CA TYR A 234 2.00 14.15 -40.00
C TYR A 234 3.16 15.09 -40.38
N ALA A 235 3.65 15.88 -39.43
CA ALA A 235 4.79 16.77 -39.63
C ALA A 235 6.11 16.00 -39.88
N GLY A 236 6.26 14.81 -39.29
CA GLY A 236 7.45 13.97 -39.45
C GLY A 236 7.51 13.15 -40.75
N LYS A 237 6.49 13.23 -41.61
CA LYS A 237 6.23 12.19 -42.63
C LYS A 237 6.96 12.35 -43.97
N GLY A 238 7.44 13.54 -44.33
CA GLY A 238 8.01 13.79 -45.66
C GLY A 238 7.13 13.25 -46.82
N ASP A 239 7.74 12.86 -47.95
CA ASP A 239 7.06 12.35 -49.16
C ASP A 239 6.52 10.90 -49.05
N GLN A 240 6.60 10.26 -47.86
CA GLN A 240 6.00 8.94 -47.68
C GLN A 240 4.48 9.08 -47.57
N GLY A 241 3.81 8.89 -48.70
CA GLY A 241 2.37 9.06 -48.89
C GLY A 241 1.52 8.48 -47.75
N ALA A 242 0.46 9.22 -47.41
CA ALA A 242 -0.74 8.77 -46.70
C ALA A 242 -0.96 7.24 -46.66
N ILE A 243 -0.74 6.52 -45.54
CA ILE A 243 -1.22 5.11 -45.46
C ILE A 243 -2.75 5.06 -45.64
N TYR A 244 -3.41 6.20 -45.37
CA TYR A 244 -4.85 6.42 -45.47
C TYR A 244 -5.25 7.31 -46.65
N LYS A 245 -4.41 7.57 -47.65
CA LYS A 245 -4.77 8.47 -48.77
C LYS A 245 -6.05 8.00 -49.49
N ASP A 246 -6.22 6.69 -49.62
CA ASP A 246 -7.43 6.07 -50.18
C ASP A 246 -8.62 6.07 -49.20
N PHE A 247 -8.39 6.27 -47.91
CA PHE A 247 -9.44 6.42 -46.89
C PHE A 247 -9.95 7.86 -46.80
N GLU A 248 -9.07 8.86 -47.00
CA GLU A 248 -9.42 10.28 -47.04
C GLU A 248 -10.38 10.60 -48.20
N GLU A 249 -10.20 9.95 -49.35
CA GLU A 249 -11.05 10.14 -50.53
C GLU A 249 -12.50 9.65 -50.29
N LYS A 250 -12.70 8.69 -49.37
CA LYS A 250 -14.03 8.26 -48.90
C LYS A 250 -14.58 9.09 -47.74
N SER A 251 -13.74 9.78 -46.98
CA SER A 251 -14.17 10.64 -45.88
C SER A 251 -14.35 12.08 -46.35
N THR A 252 -15.26 12.32 -47.29
CA THR A 252 -15.89 13.64 -47.36
C THR A 252 -16.46 13.91 -45.97
N PHE A 253 -15.96 14.95 -45.30
CA PHE A 253 -16.42 15.46 -44.00
C PHE A 253 -17.93 15.70 -44.04
N THR A 254 -18.71 14.63 -43.92
CA THR A 254 -20.13 14.71 -43.71
C THR A 254 -20.24 15.16 -42.27
N LYS A 255 -20.57 16.43 -42.07
CA LYS A 255 -20.93 16.99 -40.77
C LYS A 255 -22.25 16.33 -40.33
N GLN A 256 -22.18 15.06 -39.98
CA GLN A 256 -23.29 14.36 -39.37
C GLN A 256 -23.46 14.98 -37.99
N ILE A 257 -24.62 15.59 -37.77
CA ILE A 257 -25.07 15.97 -36.44
C ILE A 257 -25.30 14.63 -35.74
N PHE A 258 -24.29 14.16 -35.00
CA PHE A 258 -24.43 12.99 -34.16
C PHE A 258 -25.46 13.32 -33.09
N GLU A 259 -26.63 12.72 -33.20
CA GLU A 259 -27.58 12.67 -32.10
C GLU A 259 -26.96 11.73 -31.06
N ARG A 260 -26.37 12.30 -30.01
CA ARG A 260 -25.70 11.55 -28.95
C ARG A 260 -26.78 10.72 -28.24
N ARG A 261 -26.89 9.44 -28.60
CA ARG A 261 -27.66 8.48 -27.82
C ARG A 261 -26.74 7.88 -26.76
N ASN A 262 -27.15 8.02 -25.49
CA ASN A 262 -26.60 7.19 -24.44
C ASN A 262 -27.17 5.79 -24.66
N TYR A 263 -26.30 4.81 -24.91
CA TYR A 263 -26.70 3.41 -25.07
C TYR A 263 -26.55 2.64 -23.75
N ASP A 264 -26.13 3.32 -22.68
CA ASP A 264 -25.91 2.73 -21.38
C ASP A 264 -27.16 2.93 -20.49
N ASP A 265 -28.25 2.25 -20.85
CA ASP A 265 -29.53 2.30 -20.11
C ASP A 265 -29.49 1.49 -18.80
N HIS A 266 -28.40 0.76 -18.57
CA HIS A 266 -28.28 -0.24 -17.49
C HIS A 266 -27.02 -0.07 -16.62
N SER A 267 -26.19 0.95 -16.86
CA SER A 267 -25.08 1.27 -15.97
C SER A 267 -25.59 1.60 -14.57
N ILE A 268 -25.09 0.85 -13.60
CA ILE A 268 -25.11 1.27 -12.19
C ILE A 268 -24.10 2.42 -11.97
N TRP A 269 -23.25 2.69 -12.96
CA TRP A 269 -22.19 3.69 -12.94
C TRP A 269 -22.65 4.98 -13.61
N ASP A 270 -23.42 5.79 -12.89
CA ASP A 270 -23.67 7.16 -13.32
C ASP A 270 -22.37 7.94 -13.12
N TYR A 271 -21.64 8.14 -14.21
CA TYR A 271 -20.48 9.00 -14.18
C TYR A 271 -21.01 10.43 -14.28
N ASP A 272 -21.16 11.10 -13.13
CA ASP A 272 -21.18 12.56 -13.03
C ASP A 272 -19.80 13.08 -13.49
N ILE A 273 -19.54 12.94 -14.78
CA ILE A 273 -18.60 13.79 -15.48
C ILE A 273 -19.35 15.11 -15.53
N ASP A 274 -18.76 16.14 -14.93
CA ASP A 274 -19.14 17.53 -15.13
C ASP A 274 -18.84 17.89 -16.60
N ILE A 275 -19.65 17.33 -17.51
CA ILE A 275 -19.50 17.40 -18.97
C ILE A 275 -19.57 18.87 -19.40
N ASP A 276 -20.31 19.68 -18.65
CA ASP A 276 -20.41 21.14 -18.83
C ASP A 276 -19.03 21.82 -18.78
N ASN A 277 -18.11 21.33 -17.94
CA ASN A 277 -16.78 21.91 -17.83
C ASN A 277 -15.92 21.60 -19.06
N ILE A 278 -16.00 20.36 -19.57
CA ILE A 278 -15.31 19.92 -20.80
C ILE A 278 -15.91 20.63 -22.03
N GLU A 279 -17.23 20.79 -22.07
CA GLU A 279 -17.91 21.48 -23.16
C GLU A 279 -17.57 22.99 -23.17
N SER A 280 -17.43 23.60 -21.98
CA SER A 280 -16.97 24.99 -21.84
C SER A 280 -15.52 25.20 -22.30
N GLU A 281 -14.62 24.24 -22.02
CA GLU A 281 -13.23 24.27 -22.49
C GLU A 281 -13.15 24.09 -24.01
N ILE A 282 -13.91 23.15 -24.58
CA ILE A 282 -13.98 22.96 -26.04
C ILE A 282 -14.52 24.21 -26.74
N LYS A 283 -15.51 24.89 -26.14
CA LYS A 283 -16.08 26.14 -26.68
C LYS A 283 -15.06 27.30 -26.63
N LYS A 284 -14.29 27.42 -25.54
CA LYS A 284 -13.18 28.39 -25.42
C LYS A 284 -12.06 28.15 -26.43
N ILE A 285 -11.74 26.89 -26.73
CA ILE A 285 -10.72 26.55 -27.75
C ILE A 285 -11.21 26.90 -29.16
N LYS A 286 -12.50 26.73 -29.46
CA LYS A 286 -13.09 27.11 -30.75
C LYS A 286 -13.13 28.63 -30.98
N THR A 287 -13.43 29.44 -29.96
CA THR A 287 -13.45 30.90 -30.11
C THR A 287 -12.06 31.51 -30.24
N LYS A 288 -11.03 30.90 -29.65
CA LYS A 288 -9.64 31.41 -29.74
C LYS A 288 -8.97 31.16 -31.10
N LYS A 289 -9.55 30.31 -31.96
CA LYS A 289 -9.07 30.02 -33.32
C LYS A 289 -9.68 30.91 -34.42
N ILE A 290 -10.62 31.80 -34.05
CA ILE A 290 -11.38 32.65 -34.99
C ILE A 290 -11.10 34.16 -34.75
N GLY A 291 -10.14 34.49 -33.87
CA GLY A 291 -9.67 35.86 -33.62
C GLY A 291 -8.29 36.11 -34.18
#